data_AF-G8B1M1-F1
#
_entry.id   AF-G8B1M1-F1
#
_cell.length_a   1.000
_cell.length_b   1.000
_cell.length_c   1.000
_cell.angle_alpha   90.00
_cell.angle_beta   90.00
_cell.angle_gamma   90.00
#
_symmetry.space_group_name_H-M   'P 1'
#
loop_
_entity.id
_entity.type
_entity.pdbx_description
1 polymer ?
#
loop_
_entity_poly.entity_id
_entity_poly.type
_entity_poly.pdbx_seq_one_letter_code
_entity_poly.pdbx_strand_id
1 'polypeptide(L)'
;MRVILLSSILLGSIAISRQNPVTYTDKDNNVIIPPCLAETGLNLSVLGVAKIEDVRDSSFYNLKTLTEDKRGCFVACVYKKLGIITEENVLINDRVIPPGVAVPKKKLATAFEDATEACRAQKDLCKLGNCLYEIYFF
;
A
#
# COMPACT_ATOMS: atom_id res chain seq x y z
N MET A 1 -28.12 -50.82 -15.53
CA MET A 1 -28.22 -51.44 -14.19
C MET A 1 -26.81 -51.68 -13.67
N ARG A 2 -26.43 -50.99 -12.56
CA ARG A 2 -25.25 -51.15 -11.66
C ARG A 2 -23.84 -51.00 -12.30
N VAL A 3 -23.11 -49.88 -12.11
CA VAL A 3 -22.33 -49.37 -10.95
C VAL A 3 -21.16 -50.27 -10.55
N ILE A 4 -19.90 -49.78 -10.71
CA ILE A 4 -18.82 -49.76 -9.68
C ILE A 4 -17.85 -48.57 -9.95
N LEU A 5 -17.58 -47.81 -8.87
CA LEU A 5 -16.64 -46.69 -8.69
C LEU A 5 -15.15 -47.11 -8.75
N LEU A 6 -14.25 -46.13 -8.96
CA LEU A 6 -13.03 -45.85 -8.16
C LEU A 6 -12.24 -44.74 -8.88
N SER A 7 -12.39 -43.47 -8.50
CA SER A 7 -11.56 -42.78 -7.51
C SER A 7 -10.06 -42.85 -7.83
N SER A 8 -9.44 -41.72 -8.20
CA SER A 8 -8.32 -41.15 -7.42
C SER A 8 -7.65 -39.95 -8.11
N ILE A 9 -7.75 -38.81 -7.42
CA ILE A 9 -6.69 -37.84 -7.18
C ILE A 9 -6.24 -37.00 -8.40
N LEU A 10 -7.06 -35.99 -8.71
CA LEU A 10 -6.51 -34.70 -9.14
C LEU A 10 -5.72 -34.15 -7.96
N LEU A 11 -4.39 -34.36 -7.97
CA LEU A 11 -3.46 -33.56 -7.19
C LEU A 11 -3.59 -32.12 -7.71
N GLY A 12 -4.55 -31.40 -7.13
CA GLY A 12 -4.56 -29.96 -7.13
C GLY A 12 -3.29 -29.52 -6.42
N SER A 13 -2.23 -29.29 -7.19
CA SER A 13 -1.19 -28.37 -6.78
C SER A 13 -1.86 -27.02 -6.63
N ILE A 14 -2.41 -26.75 -5.44
CA ILE A 14 -2.58 -25.40 -4.96
C ILE A 14 -1.15 -24.90 -4.83
N ALA A 15 -0.60 -24.40 -5.94
CA ALA A 15 0.50 -23.49 -5.88
C ALA A 15 -0.03 -22.31 -5.08
N ILE A 16 0.24 -22.35 -3.78
CA ILE A 16 0.25 -21.17 -2.94
C ILE A 16 1.23 -20.25 -3.66
N SER A 17 0.68 -19.36 -4.48
CA SER A 17 1.41 -18.25 -5.05
C SER A 17 1.89 -17.46 -3.85
N ARG A 18 3.09 -17.80 -3.37
CA ARG A 18 3.88 -16.89 -2.57
C ARG A 18 4.03 -15.69 -3.47
N GLN A 19 3.17 -14.69 -3.27
CA GLN A 19 3.38 -13.37 -3.82
C GLN A 19 4.82 -13.02 -3.42
N ASN A 20 5.72 -13.03 -4.40
CA ASN A 20 7.05 -12.50 -4.19
C ASN A 20 6.84 -11.09 -3.62
N PRO A 21 7.50 -10.71 -2.52
CA PRO A 21 7.39 -9.34 -2.03
C PRO A 21 7.74 -8.44 -3.20
N VAL A 22 6.80 -7.60 -3.62
CA VAL A 22 7.05 -6.60 -4.65
C VAL A 22 8.15 -5.72 -4.05
N THR A 23 9.37 -5.84 -4.55
CA THR A 23 10.45 -4.92 -4.21
C THR A 23 10.16 -3.64 -4.95
N TYR A 24 9.84 -2.58 -4.21
CA TYR A 24 9.75 -1.22 -4.71
C TYR A 24 11.08 -0.89 -5.39
N THR A 25 11.07 -0.65 -6.70
CA THR A 25 12.29 -0.30 -7.42
C THR A 25 12.36 1.22 -7.56
N ASP A 26 13.57 1.77 -7.67
CA ASP A 26 13.80 3.18 -8.03
C ASP A 26 13.04 3.62 -9.30
N LYS A 27 12.65 2.65 -10.14
CA LYS A 27 11.88 2.86 -11.36
C LYS A 27 10.41 3.21 -11.07
N ASP A 28 9.85 2.72 -9.96
CA ASP A 28 8.45 2.97 -9.57
C ASP A 28 8.28 4.38 -9.00
N ASN A 29 9.28 4.89 -8.28
CA ASN A 29 9.32 6.26 -7.77
C ASN A 29 9.13 7.32 -8.86
N ASN A 30 9.83 7.15 -9.98
CA ASN A 30 9.82 8.10 -11.11
C ASN A 30 8.46 8.19 -11.81
N VAL A 31 7.63 7.14 -11.73
CA VAL A 31 6.32 7.09 -12.38
C VAL A 31 5.20 7.47 -11.41
N ILE A 32 5.37 7.17 -10.12
CA ILE A 32 4.31 7.31 -9.13
C ILE A 32 4.35 8.66 -8.43
N ILE A 33 5.54 9.09 -7.97
CA ILE A 33 5.67 10.26 -7.08
C ILE A 33 5.45 11.59 -7.80
N PRO A 34 6.05 11.88 -8.98
CA PRO A 34 5.88 13.18 -9.62
C PRO A 34 4.42 13.54 -9.94
N PRO A 35 3.59 12.63 -10.48
CA PRO A 35 2.17 12.92 -10.68
C PRO A 35 1.43 13.19 -9.37
N CYS A 36 1.73 12.46 -8.29
CA CYS A 36 1.09 12.68 -6.99
C CYS A 36 1.50 14.01 -6.34
N LEU A 37 2.75 14.44 -6.52
CA LEU A 37 3.18 15.79 -6.12
C LEU A 37 2.39 16.85 -6.90
N ALA A 38 2.23 16.69 -8.22
CA ALA A 38 1.47 17.62 -9.05
C ALA A 38 -0.02 17.68 -8.66
N GLU A 39 -0.68 16.53 -8.49
CA GLU A 39 -2.10 16.43 -8.09
C GLU A 39 -2.37 17.12 -6.73
N THR A 40 -1.39 17.11 -5.83
CA THR A 40 -1.51 17.70 -4.49
C THR A 40 -0.95 19.12 -4.40
N GLY A 41 -0.38 19.65 -5.48
CA GLY A 41 0.31 20.95 -5.48
C GLY A 41 1.52 20.98 -4.54
N LEU A 42 2.15 19.83 -4.30
CA LEU A 42 3.37 19.69 -3.51
C LEU A 42 4.60 19.69 -4.44
N ASN A 43 5.76 19.88 -3.84
CA ASN A 43 7.04 19.76 -4.54
C ASN A 43 7.88 18.66 -3.88
N LEU A 44 8.95 18.25 -4.56
CA LEU A 44 9.79 17.16 -4.09
C LEU A 44 10.45 17.43 -2.72
N SER A 45 10.64 18.70 -2.35
CA SER A 45 11.28 19.07 -1.08
C SER A 45 10.50 18.63 0.16
N VAL A 46 9.19 18.37 0.03
CA VAL A 46 8.37 17.81 1.14
C VAL A 46 8.82 16.41 1.56
N LEU A 47 9.53 15.72 0.68
CA LEU A 47 10.15 14.41 0.94
C LEU A 47 11.58 14.54 1.49
N GLY A 48 12.09 15.76 1.68
CA GLY A 48 13.43 16.03 2.21
C GLY A 48 14.56 15.67 1.25
N VAL A 49 14.27 15.57 -0.04
CA VAL A 49 15.24 15.21 -1.09
C VAL A 49 15.25 16.23 -2.22
N ALA A 50 16.38 16.32 -2.92
CA ALA A 50 16.55 17.23 -4.05
C ALA A 50 16.22 16.57 -5.40
N LYS A 51 16.35 15.24 -5.49
CA LYS A 51 16.12 14.46 -6.70
C LYS A 51 15.24 13.27 -6.43
N ILE A 52 14.48 12.87 -7.45
CA ILE A 52 13.50 11.78 -7.33
C ILE A 52 14.20 10.43 -7.12
N GLU A 53 15.41 10.26 -7.65
CA GLU A 53 16.25 9.08 -7.43
C GLU A 53 16.64 8.87 -5.95
N ASP A 54 16.60 9.94 -5.16
CA ASP A 54 16.96 9.91 -3.74
C ASP A 54 15.76 9.59 -2.84
N VAL A 55 14.54 9.44 -3.40
CA VAL A 55 13.36 9.08 -2.61
C VAL A 55 13.52 7.65 -2.07
N ARG A 56 13.43 7.53 -0.76
CA ARG A 56 13.42 6.28 -0.01
C ARG A 56 12.16 6.22 0.84
N ASP A 57 11.85 5.06 1.40
CA ASP A 57 10.74 4.92 2.36
C ASP A 57 10.89 5.92 3.52
N SER A 58 12.13 6.17 3.95
CA SER A 58 12.42 7.14 5.00
C SER A 58 12.08 8.59 4.62
N SER A 59 12.01 8.91 3.33
CA SER A 59 11.61 10.23 2.85
C SER A 59 10.14 10.54 3.20
N PHE A 60 9.29 9.53 3.33
CA PHE A 60 7.88 9.70 3.71
C PHE A 60 7.71 10.14 5.17
N TYR A 61 8.68 9.90 6.07
CA TYR A 61 8.63 10.47 7.43
C TYR A 61 8.65 12.01 7.44
N ASN A 62 9.13 12.65 6.37
CA ASN A 62 9.13 14.12 6.26
C ASN A 62 7.72 14.70 6.02
N LEU A 63 6.77 13.87 5.56
CA LEU A 63 5.39 14.29 5.31
C LEU A 63 4.66 14.71 6.60
N LYS A 64 5.15 14.35 7.79
CA LYS A 64 4.62 14.82 9.09
C LYS A 64 4.62 16.35 9.22
N THR A 65 5.43 17.04 8.42
CA THR A 65 5.49 18.51 8.38
C THR A 65 4.33 19.14 7.61
N LEU A 66 3.59 18.35 6.83
CA LEU A 66 2.41 18.79 6.09
C LEU A 66 1.16 18.70 6.96
N THR A 67 0.13 19.47 6.57
CA THR A 67 -1.22 19.29 7.11
C THR A 67 -1.73 17.88 6.81
N GLU A 68 -2.60 17.36 7.67
CA GLU A 68 -3.18 16.01 7.51
C GLU A 68 -3.86 15.82 6.15
N ASP A 69 -4.54 16.86 5.67
CA ASP A 69 -5.21 16.85 4.37
C ASP A 69 -4.19 16.68 3.22
N LYS A 70 -3.17 17.53 3.14
CA LYS A 70 -2.14 17.46 2.09
C LYS A 70 -1.34 16.15 2.15
N ARG A 71 -0.95 15.74 3.36
CA ARG A 71 -0.26 14.47 3.62
C ARG A 71 -1.11 13.30 3.15
N GLY A 72 -2.35 13.27 3.60
CA GLY A 72 -3.31 12.22 3.29
C GLY A 72 -3.60 12.10 1.81
N CYS A 73 -3.88 13.21 1.13
CA CYS A 73 -4.11 13.19 -0.32
C CYS A 73 -2.89 12.66 -1.09
N PHE A 74 -1.68 13.05 -0.69
CA PHE A 74 -0.45 12.59 -1.34
C PHE A 74 -0.26 11.08 -1.17
N VAL A 75 -0.36 10.58 0.07
CA VAL A 75 -0.23 9.15 0.38
C VAL A 75 -1.30 8.33 -0.33
N ALA A 76 -2.55 8.81 -0.34
CA ALA A 76 -3.64 8.16 -1.05
C ALA A 76 -3.37 8.06 -2.55
N CYS A 77 -2.86 9.13 -3.18
CA CYS A 77 -2.48 9.10 -4.59
C CYS A 77 -1.41 8.05 -4.87
N VAL A 78 -0.35 8.00 -4.06
CA VAL A 78 0.73 7.01 -4.21
C VAL A 78 0.18 5.59 -4.11
N TYR A 79 -0.68 5.34 -3.11
CA TYR A 79 -1.23 4.01 -2.86
C TYR A 79 -2.26 3.59 -3.91
N LYS A 80 -2.95 4.56 -4.51
CA LYS A 80 -3.83 4.33 -5.65
C LYS A 80 -3.05 3.89 -6.89
N LYS A 81 -1.95 4.57 -7.21
CA LYS A 81 -1.06 4.18 -8.32
C LYS A 81 -0.33 2.84 -8.07
N LEU A 82 -0.15 2.47 -6.81
CA LEU A 82 0.34 1.13 -6.42
C LEU A 82 -0.73 0.04 -6.45
N GLY A 83 -1.99 0.39 -6.71
CA GLY A 83 -3.11 -0.55 -6.71
C GLY A 83 -3.42 -1.12 -5.31
N ILE A 84 -3.09 -0.37 -4.26
CA ILE A 84 -3.46 -0.65 -2.86
C ILE A 84 -4.85 -0.07 -2.58
N ILE A 85 -5.14 1.09 -3.17
CA ILE A 85 -6.45 1.73 -3.20
C ILE A 85 -7.00 1.61 -4.63
N THR A 86 -8.26 1.23 -4.80
CA THR A 86 -8.89 1.14 -6.13
C THR A 86 -9.23 2.52 -6.73
N GLU A 87 -9.70 2.54 -7.97
CA GLU A 87 -10.21 3.77 -8.59
C GLU A 87 -11.39 4.39 -7.84
N GLU A 88 -12.20 3.55 -7.20
CA GLU A 88 -13.36 3.90 -6.38
C GLU A 88 -12.98 4.23 -4.92
N ASN A 89 -11.69 4.42 -4.62
CA ASN A 89 -11.17 4.77 -3.31
C ASN A 89 -11.38 3.68 -2.24
N VAL A 90 -11.34 2.40 -2.64
CA VAL A 90 -11.49 1.26 -1.73
C VAL A 90 -10.12 0.64 -1.42
N LEU A 91 -9.82 0.41 -0.14
CA LEU A 91 -8.57 -0.23 0.31
C LEU A 91 -8.62 -1.76 0.14
N ILE A 92 -7.70 -2.33 -0.64
CA ILE A 92 -7.64 -3.77 -0.94
C ILE A 92 -6.83 -4.54 0.13
N ASN A 93 -7.42 -5.60 0.71
CA ASN A 93 -6.90 -6.28 1.93
C ASN A 93 -5.60 -7.08 1.73
N ASP A 94 -5.36 -7.62 0.54
CA ASP A 94 -4.22 -8.48 0.25
C ASP A 94 -2.97 -7.69 -0.16
N ARG A 95 -3.10 -6.36 -0.35
CA ARG A 95 -2.05 -5.47 -0.83
C ARG A 95 -1.75 -4.31 0.12
N VAL A 96 -2.29 -4.36 1.33
CA VAL A 96 -2.21 -3.23 2.25
C VAL A 96 -0.75 -2.87 2.51
N ILE A 97 0.13 -3.86 2.64
CA ILE A 97 1.57 -3.69 2.84
C ILE A 97 2.22 -3.10 1.58
N PRO A 98 2.74 -1.86 1.64
CA PRO A 98 3.43 -1.26 0.52
C PRO A 98 4.67 -2.10 0.17
N PRO A 99 5.01 -2.21 -1.12
CA PRO A 99 6.27 -2.77 -1.58
C PRO A 99 7.46 -2.25 -0.74
N GLY A 100 8.31 -3.12 -0.21
CA GLY A 100 9.49 -2.71 0.57
C GLY A 100 9.29 -2.52 2.09
N VAL A 101 8.05 -2.44 2.58
CA VAL A 101 7.77 -2.34 4.03
C VAL A 101 7.75 -3.73 4.67
N ALA A 102 8.52 -3.91 5.74
CA ALA A 102 8.59 -5.17 6.46
C ALA A 102 7.24 -5.51 7.12
N VAL A 103 6.73 -6.72 6.85
CA VAL A 103 5.52 -7.24 7.50
C VAL A 103 5.74 -7.31 9.02
N PRO A 104 4.84 -6.78 9.85
CA PRO A 104 4.98 -6.86 11.30
C PRO A 104 4.94 -8.32 11.80
N LYS A 105 5.66 -8.64 12.89
CA LYS A 105 5.63 -9.98 13.52
C LYS A 105 4.19 -10.38 13.87
N LYS A 106 3.82 -11.66 13.79
CA LYS A 106 2.44 -12.21 13.93
C LYS A 106 1.43 -11.51 14.88
N LYS A 107 1.84 -11.05 16.07
CA LYS A 107 0.96 -10.26 16.97
C LYS A 107 0.68 -8.83 16.47
N LEU A 108 1.70 -8.21 15.88
CA LEU A 108 1.59 -6.93 15.19
C LEU A 108 0.87 -7.08 13.85
N ALA A 109 0.89 -8.26 13.21
CA ALA A 109 0.12 -8.49 11.98
C ALA A 109 -1.39 -8.37 12.23
N THR A 110 -1.91 -8.96 13.31
CA THR A 110 -3.33 -8.80 13.70
C THR A 110 -3.65 -7.34 14.05
N ALA A 111 -2.80 -6.69 14.85
CA ALA A 111 -3.00 -5.27 15.19
C ALA A 111 -2.95 -4.36 13.95
N PHE A 112 -2.16 -4.73 12.95
CA PHE A 112 -2.03 -4.03 11.68
C PHE A 112 -3.25 -4.25 10.78
N GLU A 113 -3.74 -5.49 10.67
CA GLU A 113 -5.01 -5.79 9.99
C GLU A 113 -6.15 -4.98 10.63
N ASP A 114 -6.27 -4.98 11.96
CA ASP A 114 -7.29 -4.22 12.69
C ASP A 114 -7.15 -2.69 12.44
N ALA A 115 -5.93 -2.16 12.47
CA ALA A 115 -5.68 -0.75 12.21
C ALA A 115 -6.05 -0.35 10.77
N THR A 116 -5.72 -1.20 9.80
CA THR A 116 -6.04 -0.96 8.39
C THR A 116 -7.53 -1.11 8.08
N GLU A 117 -8.24 -2.00 8.80
CA GLU A 117 -9.70 -2.10 8.76
C GLU A 117 -10.35 -0.82 9.28
N ALA A 118 -9.82 -0.20 10.35
CA ALA A 118 -10.31 1.09 10.82
C ALA A 118 -10.17 2.19 9.75
N CYS A 119 -9.11 2.16 8.93
CA CYS A 119 -8.94 3.09 7.83
C CYS A 119 -9.97 2.91 6.71
N ARG A 120 -10.51 1.70 6.49
CA ARG A 120 -11.55 1.46 5.46
C ARG A 120 -12.85 2.18 5.72
N ALA A 121 -13.15 2.49 6.98
CA ALA A 121 -14.32 3.26 7.32
C ALA A 121 -14.25 4.71 6.79
N GLN A 122 -13.06 5.18 6.38
CA GLN A 122 -12.87 6.52 5.80
C GLN A 122 -13.42 6.57 4.38
N LYS A 123 -14.48 7.36 4.18
CA LYS A 123 -15.06 7.63 2.86
C LYS A 123 -14.32 8.72 2.08
N ASP A 124 -13.56 9.53 2.78
CA ASP A 124 -12.75 10.59 2.20
C ASP A 124 -11.37 10.02 1.86
N LEU A 125 -10.95 10.17 0.59
CA LEU A 125 -9.70 9.59 0.09
C LEU A 125 -8.47 10.13 0.82
N CYS A 126 -8.47 11.42 1.16
CA CYS A 126 -7.34 12.04 1.85
C CYS A 126 -7.30 11.60 3.32
N LYS A 127 -8.46 11.46 3.98
CA LYS A 127 -8.53 10.86 5.32
C LYS A 127 -8.10 9.39 5.33
N LEU A 128 -8.46 8.62 4.30
CA LEU A 128 -7.98 7.24 4.11
C LEU A 128 -6.45 7.22 4.00
N GLY A 129 -5.87 8.06 3.13
CA GLY A 129 -4.41 8.16 2.97
C GLY A 129 -3.70 8.61 4.24
N ASN A 130 -4.29 9.53 5.00
CA ASN A 130 -3.71 9.98 6.27
C ASN A 130 -3.77 8.88 7.33
N CYS A 131 -4.89 8.15 7.42
CA CYS A 131 -5.02 7.01 8.32
C CYS A 131 -3.96 5.94 8.01
N LEU A 132 -3.73 5.65 6.73
CA LEU A 132 -2.68 4.73 6.31
C LEU A 132 -1.29 5.26 6.65
N TYR A 133 -1.02 6.55 6.44
CA TYR A 133 0.24 7.18 6.83
C TYR A 133 0.58 6.95 8.31
N GLU A 134 -0.38 7.19 9.21
CA GLU A 134 -0.18 7.01 10.65
C GLU A 134 0.13 5.54 11.02
N ILE A 135 -0.34 4.56 10.25
CA ILE A 135 -0.06 3.14 10.50
C ILE A 135 1.36 2.76 10.07
N TYR A 136 1.84 3.32 8.96
CA TYR A 136 3.12 2.93 8.37
C TYR A 136 4.32 3.70 8.90
N PHE A 137 4.10 4.92 9.36
CA PHE A 137 5.17 5.86 9.66
C PHE A 137 5.14 6.40 11.10
N PHE A 138 4.21 5.93 11.96
CA PHE A 138 4.10 6.25 13.39
C PHE A 138 3.78 4.99 14.21
#